data_AF-A0A1I7U9K9-F1
#
_entry.id   AF-A0A1I7U9K9-F1
#
_cell.length_a   1.000
_cell.length_b   1.000
_cell.length_c   1.000
_cell.angle_alpha   90.00
_cell.angle_beta   90.00
_cell.angle_gamma   90.00
#
_symmetry.space_group_name_H-M   'P 1'
#
loop_
_entity.id
_entity.type
_entity.pdbx_description
1 polymer ?
#
loop_
_entity_poly.entity_id
_entity_poly.type
_entity_poly.pdbx_seq_one_letter_code
_entity_poly.pdbx_strand_id
1 'polypeptide(L)'
;MITSFRRAVPDQQVARSQFATLYPELQYLIIDEHVYIVSVVVELAQIIFLFSCFFRLGIGLLTVIFLIWMSHGALHRFDLSIKTRRIHLQLIRSLCYQISIPIVAFYVPLLVVVTPLMITIDNSQMSFFISLLFMSFHTAMGTISMIYFNRHYRYWLISTIRRLYHRKSISIPTDFITRDRNFNVSKNASAMF
;
A
#
# COMPACT_ATOMS: atom_id res chain seq x y z
N MET A 1 4.80 10.63 10.07
CA MET A 1 5.29 10.58 8.67
C MET A 1 4.89 11.85 7.94
N ILE A 2 3.59 12.17 7.83
CA ILE A 2 3.08 13.37 7.15
C ILE A 2 3.65 14.68 7.75
N THR A 3 3.71 14.80 9.08
CA THR A 3 4.27 15.98 9.76
C THR A 3 5.78 16.14 9.56
N SER A 4 6.52 15.04 9.52
CA SER A 4 7.96 15.02 9.22
C SER A 4 8.22 15.36 7.75
N PHE A 5 7.37 14.86 6.85
CA PHE A 5 7.48 15.12 5.41
C PHE A 5 7.20 16.59 5.09
N ARG A 6 6.16 17.18 5.71
CA ARG A 6 5.84 18.62 5.59
C ARG A 6 6.96 19.55 6.05
N ARG A 7 7.80 19.10 7.00
CA ARG A 7 8.96 19.86 7.48
C ARG A 7 10.23 19.62 6.67
N ALA A 8 10.29 18.53 5.91
CA ALA A 8 11.47 18.14 5.12
C ALA A 8 11.41 18.68 3.68
N VAL A 9 10.22 19.02 3.18
CA VAL A 9 10.03 19.66 1.88
C VAL A 9 9.72 21.13 2.12
N PRO A 10 10.53 22.08 1.61
CA PRO A 10 10.27 23.50 1.79
C PRO A 10 8.98 23.93 1.07
N ASP A 11 8.42 25.05 1.50
CA ASP A 11 7.27 25.66 0.83
C ASP A 11 7.61 25.94 -0.65
N GLN A 12 6.64 25.79 -1.53
CA GLN A 12 6.79 25.94 -2.98
C GLN A 12 7.32 27.33 -3.35
N GLN A 13 6.98 28.37 -2.58
CA GLN A 13 7.53 29.71 -2.77
C GLN A 13 9.04 29.77 -2.50
N VAL A 14 9.51 29.08 -1.45
CA VAL A 14 10.92 28.99 -1.07
C VAL A 14 11.67 28.10 -2.07
N ALA A 15 11.06 27.01 -2.51
CA ALA A 15 11.65 26.12 -3.49
C ALA A 15 11.86 26.82 -4.84
N ARG A 16 10.89 27.65 -5.27
CA ARG A 16 10.98 28.44 -6.50
C ARG A 16 12.06 29.52 -6.44
N SER A 17 12.18 30.24 -5.31
CA SER A 17 13.21 31.28 -5.17
C SER A 17 14.62 30.70 -5.14
N GLN A 18 14.80 29.54 -4.50
CA GLN A 18 16.07 28.82 -4.49
C GLN A 18 16.41 28.28 -5.88
N PHE A 19 15.44 27.68 -6.58
CA PHE A 19 15.64 27.21 -7.94
C PHE A 19 16.01 28.34 -8.91
N ALA A 20 15.39 29.52 -8.79
CA ALA A 20 15.75 30.71 -9.57
C ALA A 20 17.20 31.16 -9.35
N THR A 21 17.73 30.90 -8.15
CA THR A 21 19.10 31.26 -7.75
C THR A 21 20.10 30.21 -8.24
N LEU A 22 19.74 28.92 -8.19
CA LEU A 22 20.60 27.80 -8.60
C LEU A 22 20.66 27.62 -10.12
N TYR A 23 19.56 27.87 -10.83
CA TYR A 23 19.43 27.66 -12.28
C TYR A 23 18.82 28.90 -12.95
N PRO A 24 19.56 30.02 -13.04
CA PRO A 24 19.07 31.26 -13.65
C PRO A 24 18.64 31.09 -15.11
N GLU A 25 19.21 30.13 -15.83
CA GLU A 25 18.87 29.78 -17.21
C GLU A 25 17.52 29.06 -17.37
N LEU A 26 16.97 28.49 -16.29
CA LEU A 26 15.70 27.75 -16.28
C LEU A 26 14.54 28.56 -15.68
N GLN A 27 14.69 29.89 -15.56
CA GLN A 27 13.65 30.77 -14.98
C GLN A 27 12.28 30.69 -15.67
N TYR A 28 12.23 30.30 -16.95
CA TYR A 28 10.95 30.14 -17.67
C TYR A 28 10.05 29.05 -17.06
N LEU A 29 10.62 28.03 -16.38
CA LEU A 29 9.87 26.99 -15.67
C LEU A 29 9.19 27.49 -14.39
N ILE A 30 9.66 28.63 -13.84
CA ILE A 30 9.14 29.21 -12.61
C ILE A 30 7.88 30.05 -12.86
N ILE A 31 7.69 30.52 -14.10
CA ILE A 31 6.57 31.38 -14.50
C ILE A 31 5.25 30.58 -14.52
N ASP A 32 5.31 29.28 -14.78
CA ASP A 32 4.12 28.43 -14.79
C ASP A 32 3.73 28.03 -13.36
N GLU A 33 2.54 28.43 -12.90
CA GLU A 33 2.00 28.08 -11.58
C GLU A 33 1.79 26.56 -11.41
N HIS A 34 1.66 25.81 -12.51
CA HIS A 34 1.34 24.38 -12.48
C HIS A 34 2.57 23.49 -12.30
N VAL A 35 3.78 24.05 -12.37
CA VAL A 35 5.03 23.30 -12.26
C VAL A 35 5.48 23.21 -10.79
N TYR A 36 5.46 22.01 -10.22
CA TYR A 36 5.98 21.77 -8.88
C TYR A 36 7.52 21.66 -8.91
N ILE A 37 8.20 22.48 -8.11
CA ILE A 37 9.66 22.54 -8.07
C ILE A 37 10.09 21.99 -6.73
N VAL A 38 10.86 20.91 -6.76
CA VAL A 38 11.36 20.26 -5.56
C VAL A 38 12.80 20.74 -5.35
N SER A 39 12.96 21.82 -4.60
CA SER A 39 14.27 22.24 -4.08
C SER A 39 14.45 21.58 -2.72
N VAL A 40 15.40 20.65 -2.58
CA VAL A 40 15.73 20.08 -1.27
C VAL A 40 17.02 20.71 -0.78
N VAL A 41 16.89 21.73 0.06
CA VAL A 41 18.03 22.18 0.88
C VAL A 41 18.21 21.16 1.99
N VAL A 42 19.43 20.64 2.14
CA VAL A 42 19.75 19.69 3.20
C VAL A 42 19.81 20.46 4.53
N GLU A 43 18.67 20.58 5.19
CA GLU A 43 18.59 21.11 6.54
C GLU A 43 18.55 19.96 7.57
N LEU A 44 18.63 20.32 8.85
CA LEU A 44 18.59 19.37 9.96
C LEU A 44 17.34 18.48 9.92
N ALA A 45 16.21 18.99 9.42
CA ALA A 45 14.95 18.25 9.33
C ALA A 45 15.02 17.04 8.38
N GLN A 46 15.70 17.18 7.24
CA GLN A 46 15.89 16.13 6.24
C GLN A 46 16.84 15.05 6.78
N ILE A 47 17.89 15.46 7.52
CA ILE A 47 18.80 14.54 8.20
C ILE A 47 18.05 13.72 9.26
N ILE A 48 17.24 14.37 10.09
CA ILE A 48 16.39 13.69 11.10
C ILE A 48 15.38 12.75 10.42
N PHE A 49 14.77 13.17 9.32
CA PHE A 49 13.85 12.33 8.55
C PHE A 49 14.56 11.08 8.01
N LEU A 50 15.72 11.26 7.38
CA LEU A 50 16.51 10.17 6.82
C LEU A 50 16.96 9.19 7.92
N PHE A 51 17.44 9.71 9.05
CA PHE A 51 17.77 8.91 10.23
C PHE A 51 16.56 8.12 10.72
N SER A 52 15.38 8.74 10.83
CA SER A 52 14.15 8.05 11.22
C SER A 52 13.76 6.93 10.24
N CYS A 53 13.95 7.15 8.93
CA CYS A 53 13.73 6.13 7.91
C CYS A 53 14.66 4.92 8.09
N PHE A 54 15.97 5.14 8.25
CA PHE A 54 16.94 4.06 8.49
C PHE A 54 16.72 3.36 9.83
N PHE A 55 16.38 4.10 10.88
CA PHE A 55 16.05 3.52 12.19
C PHE A 55 14.84 2.57 12.10
N ARG A 56 13.78 2.99 11.40
CA ARG A 56 12.60 2.14 11.13
C ARG A 56 12.95 0.91 10.30
N LEU A 57 13.85 1.06 9.31
CA LEU A 57 14.33 -0.08 8.51
C LEU A 57 15.04 -1.09 9.41
N GLY A 58 15.93 -0.61 10.26
CA GLY A 58 16.67 -1.43 11.22
C GLY A 58 15.74 -2.21 12.15
N ILE A 59 14.73 -1.56 12.72
CA ILE A 59 13.69 -2.22 13.54
C ILE A 59 12.95 -3.29 12.72
N GLY A 60 12.57 -2.97 11.48
CA GLY A 60 11.87 -3.91 10.59
C GLY A 60 12.70 -5.17 10.31
N LEU A 61 13.98 -5.00 9.98
CA LEU A 61 14.91 -6.11 9.75
C LEU A 61 15.14 -6.94 11.02
N LEU A 62 15.34 -6.27 12.16
CA LEU A 62 15.51 -6.94 13.45
C LEU A 62 14.28 -7.78 13.80
N THR A 63 13.08 -7.26 13.53
CA THR A 63 11.82 -7.97 13.77
C THR A 63 11.72 -9.22 12.90
N VAL A 64 12.11 -9.15 11.62
CA VAL A 64 12.14 -10.33 10.72
C VAL A 64 13.15 -11.37 11.20
N ILE A 65 14.35 -10.96 11.57
CA ILE A 65 15.39 -11.85 12.10
C ILE A 65 14.89 -12.54 13.38
N PHE A 66 14.33 -11.77 14.31
CA PHE A 66 13.79 -12.29 15.56
C PHE A 66 12.63 -13.25 15.32
N LEU A 67 11.73 -12.93 14.38
CA LEU A 67 10.63 -13.80 13.99
C LEU A 67 11.14 -15.14 13.46
N ILE A 68 12.13 -15.13 12.56
CA ILE A 68 12.73 -16.35 12.01
C ILE A 68 13.39 -17.18 13.12
N TRP A 69 14.18 -16.51 13.98
CA TRP A 69 14.90 -17.16 15.07
C TRP A 69 13.95 -17.81 16.09
N MET A 70 12.98 -17.05 16.59
CA MET A 70 11.96 -17.55 17.52
C MET A 70 11.15 -18.67 16.90
N SER A 71 10.79 -18.54 15.62
CA SER A 71 10.04 -19.56 14.89
C SER A 71 10.81 -20.87 14.77
N HIS A 72 12.10 -20.79 14.45
CA HIS A 72 12.98 -21.95 14.37
C HIS A 72 13.09 -22.65 15.74
N GLY A 73 13.30 -21.87 16.80
CA GLY A 73 13.37 -22.40 18.17
C GLY A 73 12.07 -23.05 18.62
N ALA A 74 10.92 -22.41 18.38
CA ALA A 74 9.61 -22.94 18.73
C ALA A 74 9.31 -24.26 17.97
N LEU A 75 9.66 -24.33 16.68
CA LEU A 75 9.45 -25.55 15.89
C LEU A 75 10.26 -26.75 16.34
N HIS A 76 11.38 -26.53 17.04
CA HIS A 76 12.23 -27.60 17.57
C HIS A 76 11.86 -27.98 19.01
N ARG A 77 11.24 -27.08 19.77
CA ARG A 77 10.88 -27.33 21.17
C ARG A 77 9.57 -28.07 21.36
N PHE A 78 8.66 -27.98 20.40
CA PHE A 78 7.36 -28.64 20.47
C PHE A 78 7.31 -29.85 19.54
N ASP A 79 6.88 -31.00 20.08
CA ASP A 79 6.49 -32.17 19.28
C ASP A 79 5.18 -31.90 18.55
N LEU A 80 5.29 -31.14 17.46
CA LEU A 80 4.17 -30.81 16.60
C LEU A 80 3.96 -31.93 15.58
N SER A 81 2.70 -32.26 15.33
CA SER A 81 2.35 -33.10 14.19
C SER A 81 2.91 -32.51 12.90
N ILE A 82 3.29 -33.38 11.95
CA ILE A 82 3.85 -32.98 10.65
C ILE A 82 2.92 -31.97 9.93
N LYS A 83 1.60 -32.13 10.08
CA LYS A 83 0.60 -31.23 9.51
C LYS A 83 0.67 -29.83 10.15
N THR A 84 0.68 -29.77 11.49
CA THR A 84 0.75 -28.50 12.24
C THR A 84 2.05 -27.75 11.95
N ARG A 85 3.18 -28.46 11.95
CA ARG A 85 4.50 -27.90 11.64
C ARG A 85 4.54 -27.26 10.24
N ARG A 86 3.93 -27.92 9.24
CA ARG A 86 3.84 -27.38 7.87
C ARG A 86 3.01 -26.10 7.80
N ILE A 87 1.90 -26.02 8.54
CA ILE A 87 1.05 -24.82 8.60
C ILE A 87 1.82 -23.64 9.21
N HIS A 88 2.52 -23.85 10.33
CA HIS A 88 3.32 -22.79 10.95
C HIS A 88 4.42 -22.29 10.00
N LEU A 89 5.17 -23.18 9.35
CA LEU A 89 6.19 -22.78 8.37
C LEU A 89 5.61 -21.96 7.21
N GLN A 90 4.43 -22.33 6.72
CA GLN A 90 3.75 -21.56 5.68
C GLN A 90 3.34 -20.16 6.16
N LEU A 91 2.86 -20.06 7.40
CA LEU A 91 2.50 -18.78 8.02
C LEU A 91 3.73 -17.87 8.19
N ILE A 92 4.82 -18.41 8.72
CA ILE A 92 6.07 -17.67 8.94
C ILE A 92 6.62 -17.18 7.60
N ARG A 93 6.65 -18.05 6.58
CA ARG A 93 7.09 -17.68 5.23
C ARG A 93 6.21 -16.58 4.64
N SER A 94 4.89 -16.69 4.79
CA SER A 94 3.95 -15.64 4.36
C SER A 94 4.22 -14.31 5.07
N LEU A 95 4.47 -14.35 6.38
CA LEU A 95 4.73 -13.15 7.17
C LEU A 95 6.05 -12.49 6.77
N CYS A 96 7.09 -13.28 6.47
CA CYS A 96 8.34 -12.76 5.91
C CYS A 96 8.09 -12.03 4.59
N TYR A 97 7.35 -12.61 3.64
CA TYR A 97 7.03 -11.93 2.38
C TYR A 97 6.19 -10.67 2.58
N GLN A 98 5.22 -10.70 3.50
CA GLN A 98 4.37 -9.54 3.81
C GLN A 98 5.15 -8.37 4.37
N ILE A 99 6.20 -8.63 5.16
CA ILE A 99 7.08 -7.59 5.71
C ILE A 99 8.09 -7.14 4.64
N SER A 100 8.71 -8.07 3.92
CA SER A 100 9.76 -7.74 2.94
C SER A 100 9.26 -6.93 1.75
N ILE A 101 8.08 -7.22 1.21
CA ILE A 101 7.60 -6.55 -0.01
C ILE A 101 7.37 -5.04 0.19
N PRO A 102 6.64 -4.56 1.21
CA PRO A 102 6.48 -3.14 1.47
C PRO A 102 7.80 -2.45 1.82
N ILE A 103 8.71 -3.15 2.51
CA ILE A 103 10.04 -2.62 2.80
C ILE A 103 10.79 -2.37 1.50
N VAL A 104 10.91 -3.37 0.63
CA VAL A 104 11.61 -3.22 -0.65
C VAL A 104 10.93 -2.12 -1.48
N ALA A 105 9.60 -2.13 -1.55
CA ALA A 105 8.85 -1.19 -2.36
C ALA A 105 8.89 0.26 -1.85
N PHE A 106 9.18 0.48 -0.57
CA PHE A 106 9.34 1.82 -0.01
C PHE A 106 10.81 2.27 -0.01
N TYR A 107 11.73 1.41 0.40
CA TYR A 107 13.12 1.77 0.62
C TYR A 107 13.96 1.79 -0.66
N VAL A 108 13.65 0.97 -1.67
CA VAL A 108 14.36 1.05 -2.96
C VAL A 108 14.13 2.42 -3.63
N PRO A 109 12.89 2.90 -3.79
CA PRO A 109 12.65 4.26 -4.28
C PRO A 109 13.25 5.35 -3.38
N LEU A 110 13.24 5.15 -2.06
CA LEU A 110 13.87 6.11 -1.13
C LEU A 110 15.37 6.26 -1.39
N LEU A 111 16.10 5.15 -1.62
CA LEU A 111 17.52 5.20 -1.97
C LEU A 111 17.76 5.90 -3.30
N VAL A 112 16.92 5.63 -4.32
CA VAL A 112 17.00 6.31 -5.63
C VAL A 112 16.81 7.81 -5.51
N VAL A 113 16.03 8.30 -4.53
CA VAL A 113 15.87 9.72 -4.24
C VAL A 113 17.07 10.28 -3.46
N VAL A 114 17.46 9.60 -2.38
CA VAL A 114 18.43 10.13 -1.43
C VAL A 114 19.84 10.11 -2.00
N THR A 115 20.21 9.08 -2.78
CA THR A 115 21.57 8.97 -3.31
C THR A 115 21.94 10.17 -4.18
N PRO A 116 21.19 10.55 -5.24
CA PRO A 116 21.48 11.75 -6.02
C PRO A 116 21.58 13.03 -5.20
N LEU A 117 20.74 13.19 -4.16
CA LEU A 117 20.83 14.33 -3.25
C LEU A 117 22.15 14.36 -2.45
N MET A 118 22.67 13.20 -2.05
CA MET A 118 23.89 13.10 -1.26
C MET A 118 25.17 13.26 -2.09
N ILE A 119 25.14 12.86 -3.36
CA ILE A 119 26.30 12.97 -4.28
C ILE A 119 26.15 14.09 -5.30
N THR A 120 25.19 15.00 -5.10
CA THR A 120 25.02 16.23 -5.89
C THR A 120 24.89 15.97 -7.39
N ILE A 121 24.17 14.91 -7.77
CA ILE A 121 23.90 14.60 -9.19
C ILE A 121 22.81 15.55 -9.71
N ASP A 122 23.18 16.36 -10.70
CA ASP A 122 22.26 17.23 -11.43
C ASP A 122 21.19 16.43 -12.18
N ASN A 123 20.00 17.02 -12.36
CA ASN A 123 18.90 16.50 -13.19
C ASN A 123 18.14 15.25 -12.66
N SER A 124 18.09 15.04 -11.34
CA SER A 124 17.39 13.89 -10.72
C SER A 124 15.87 14.06 -10.52
N GLN A 125 15.27 15.14 -11.02
CA GLN A 125 13.87 15.50 -10.73
C GLN A 125 12.85 14.48 -11.25
N MET A 126 13.07 13.88 -12.43
CA MET A 126 12.22 12.82 -12.97
C MET A 126 12.26 11.56 -12.08
N SER A 127 13.47 11.15 -11.67
CA SER A 127 13.69 10.02 -10.76
C SER A 127 13.03 10.26 -9.40
N PHE A 128 12.99 11.50 -8.93
CA PHE A 128 12.29 11.89 -7.71
C PHE A 128 10.79 11.65 -7.81
N PHE A 129 10.13 12.16 -8.86
CA PHE A 129 8.68 11.99 -9.02
C PHE A 129 8.27 10.53 -9.20
N ILE A 130 9.02 9.76 -9.99
CA ILE A 130 8.80 8.32 -10.15
C ILE A 130 8.91 7.62 -8.79
N SER A 131 9.96 7.92 -8.03
CA SER A 131 10.18 7.31 -6.72
C SER A 131 9.10 7.68 -5.72
N LEU A 132 8.57 8.91 -5.76
CA LEU A 132 7.48 9.37 -4.90
C LEU A 132 6.16 8.64 -5.21
N LEU A 133 5.88 8.36 -6.49
CA LEU A 133 4.76 7.51 -6.90
C LEU A 133 4.93 6.09 -6.32
N PHE A 134 6.07 5.45 -6.55
CA PHE A 134 6.33 4.10 -6.01
C PHE A 134 6.23 4.05 -4.48
N MET A 135 6.80 5.04 -3.78
CA MET A 135 6.63 5.16 -2.33
C MET A 135 5.17 5.30 -1.94
N SER A 136 4.33 6.02 -2.68
CA SER A 136 2.91 6.16 -2.35
C SER A 136 2.14 4.83 -2.44
N PHE A 137 2.55 3.92 -3.32
CA PHE A 137 1.92 2.62 -3.50
C PHE A 137 2.36 1.54 -2.49
N HIS A 138 3.37 1.79 -1.63
CA HIS A 138 3.89 0.78 -0.70
C HIS A 138 2.81 0.21 0.25
N THR A 139 1.87 1.05 0.72
CA THR A 139 0.77 0.62 1.60
C THR A 139 -0.19 -0.31 0.85
N ALA A 140 -0.55 0.03 -0.39
CA ALA A 140 -1.39 -0.81 -1.24
C ALA A 140 -0.72 -2.15 -1.54
N MET A 141 0.58 -2.14 -1.82
CA MET A 141 1.37 -3.36 -2.01
C MET A 141 1.42 -4.23 -0.74
N GLY A 142 1.44 -3.63 0.46
CA GLY A 142 1.32 -4.35 1.72
C GLY A 142 -0.02 -5.05 1.88
N THR A 143 -1.13 -4.39 1.51
CA THR A 143 -2.44 -5.03 1.55
C THR A 143 -2.56 -6.15 0.51
N ILE A 144 -2.05 -5.92 -0.71
CA ILE A 144 -2.03 -6.93 -1.77
C ILE A 144 -1.18 -8.13 -1.36
N SER A 145 0.00 -7.91 -0.77
CA SER A 145 0.87 -9.00 -0.30
C SER A 145 0.20 -9.79 0.82
N MET A 146 -0.50 -9.13 1.74
CA MET A 146 -1.27 -9.81 2.79
C MET A 146 -2.31 -10.76 2.19
N ILE A 147 -3.12 -10.26 1.25
CA ILE A 147 -4.15 -11.06 0.57
C ILE A 147 -3.48 -12.17 -0.24
N TYR A 148 -2.43 -11.88 -1.00
CA TYR A 148 -1.82 -12.85 -1.91
C TYR A 148 -1.14 -14.02 -1.17
N PHE A 149 -0.31 -13.73 -0.16
CA PHE A 149 0.47 -14.77 0.53
C PHE A 149 -0.33 -15.52 1.59
N ASN A 150 -1.34 -14.89 2.22
CA ASN A 150 -2.12 -15.56 3.25
C ASN A 150 -3.30 -16.33 2.65
N ARG A 151 -3.13 -17.65 2.54
CA ARG A 151 -4.13 -18.58 2.00
C ARG A 151 -5.51 -18.46 2.69
N HIS A 152 -5.53 -18.27 4.00
CA HIS A 152 -6.79 -18.15 4.75
C HIS A 152 -7.56 -16.88 4.38
N TYR A 153 -6.85 -15.75 4.23
CA TYR A 153 -7.45 -14.50 3.77
C TYR A 153 -8.02 -14.62 2.34
N ARG A 154 -7.33 -15.32 1.43
CA ARG A 154 -7.84 -15.54 0.05
C ARG A 154 -9.13 -16.33 0.05
N TYR A 155 -9.19 -17.44 0.78
CA TYR A 155 -10.41 -18.25 0.83
C TYR A 155 -11.56 -17.48 1.47
N TRP A 156 -11.28 -16.76 2.55
CA TRP A 156 -12.28 -15.91 3.19
C TRP A 156 -12.81 -14.86 2.21
N LEU A 157 -11.93 -14.14 1.52
CA LEU A 157 -12.30 -13.10 0.57
C LEU A 157 -13.15 -13.65 -0.58
N ILE A 158 -12.71 -14.75 -1.21
CA ILE A 158 -13.45 -15.42 -2.30
C ILE A 158 -14.82 -15.89 -1.81
N SER A 159 -14.91 -16.48 -0.61
CA SER A 159 -16.17 -16.95 -0.03
C SER A 159 -17.13 -15.80 0.25
N THR A 160 -16.62 -14.65 0.71
CA THR A 160 -17.42 -13.45 0.98
C THR A 160 -17.94 -12.83 -0.31
N ILE A 161 -17.09 -12.69 -1.33
CA ILE A 161 -17.49 -12.19 -2.66
C ILE A 161 -18.55 -13.11 -3.28
N ARG A 162 -18.34 -14.43 -3.23
CA ARG A 162 -19.32 -15.41 -3.76
C ARG A 162 -20.67 -15.30 -3.03
N ARG A 163 -20.66 -15.15 -1.71
CA ARG A 163 -21.89 -14.93 -0.92
C ARG A 163 -22.60 -13.64 -1.28
N LEU A 164 -21.87 -12.54 -1.48
CA LEU A 164 -22.45 -11.26 -1.90
C LEU A 164 -23.08 -11.36 -3.30
N TYR A 165 -22.41 -12.02 -4.23
CA TYR A 165 -22.93 -12.28 -5.56
C TYR A 165 -24.23 -13.10 -5.51
N HIS A 166 -24.23 -14.17 -4.72
CA HIS A 166 -25.40 -15.04 -4.57
C HIS A 166 -26.58 -14.36 -3.83
N ARG A 167 -26.30 -13.44 -2.91
CA ARG A 167 -27.34 -12.63 -2.24
C ARG A 167 -27.97 -11.62 -3.20
N LYS A 168 -27.18 -11.04 -4.09
CA LYS A 168 -27.63 -10.11 -5.13
C LYS A 168 -28.41 -10.81 -6.26
N SER A 169 -28.13 -12.09 -6.53
CA SER A 169 -28.92 -12.87 -7.50
C SER A 169 -30.24 -13.40 -6.95
N ILE A 170 -30.37 -13.58 -5.63
CA ILE A 170 -31.64 -13.99 -4.99
C ILE A 170 -32.58 -12.79 -4.77
N SER A 171 -32.09 -11.55 -4.73
CA SER A 171 -32.94 -10.35 -4.63
C SER A 171 -33.58 -9.93 -5.96
N ILE A 172 -33.86 -10.87 -6.87
CA ILE A 172 -34.82 -10.62 -7.96
C ILE A 172 -36.19 -10.48 -7.28
N PRO A 173 -36.88 -9.34 -7.44
CA PRO A 173 -38.03 -8.99 -6.63
C PRO A 173 -39.16 -10.01 -6.80
N THR A 174 -39.57 -10.58 -5.68
CA THR A 174 -40.75 -11.46 -5.53
C THR A 174 -42.07 -10.76 -5.90
N ASP A 175 -42.04 -9.47 -6.24
CA ASP A 175 -43.19 -8.70 -6.72
C ASP A 175 -43.70 -9.17 -8.10
N PHE A 176 -42.88 -9.86 -8.89
CA PHE A 176 -43.36 -10.45 -10.15
C PHE A 176 -44.20 -11.71 -9.94
N ILE A 177 -43.98 -12.46 -8.86
CA ILE A 177 -44.69 -13.72 -8.59
C ILE A 177 -46.03 -13.47 -7.88
N THR A 178 -46.14 -12.43 -7.06
CA THR A 178 -47.40 -12.05 -6.41
C THR A 178 -48.37 -11.32 -7.34
N ARG A 179 -47.87 -10.56 -8.34
CA ARG A 179 -48.72 -9.88 -9.32
C ARG A 179 -49.43 -10.87 -10.27
N ASP A 180 -48.76 -11.97 -10.64
CA ASP A 180 -49.32 -12.97 -11.56
C ASP A 180 -50.35 -13.90 -10.86
N ARG A 181 -50.18 -14.16 -9.56
CA ARG A 181 -51.20 -14.87 -8.76
C ARG A 181 -52.48 -14.04 -8.60
N ASN A 182 -52.37 -12.75 -8.32
CA ASN A 182 -53.55 -11.90 -8.13
C ASN A 182 -54.31 -11.64 -9.44
N PHE A 183 -53.63 -11.62 -10.59
CA PHE A 183 -54.29 -11.51 -11.89
C PHE A 183 -55.13 -12.74 -12.22
N ASN A 184 -54.63 -13.95 -11.94
CA ASN A 184 -55.35 -15.20 -12.17
C ASN A 184 -56.54 -15.43 -11.21
N VAL A 185 -56.45 -14.96 -9.96
CA VAL A 185 -57.59 -15.02 -9.03
C VAL A 185 -58.72 -14.06 -9.45
N SER A 186 -58.39 -12.87 -9.98
CA SER A 186 -59.42 -11.93 -10.46
C SER A 186 -60.15 -12.41 -11.73
N LYS A 187 -59.44 -13.11 -12.63
CA LYS A 187 -60.02 -13.71 -13.84
C LYS A 187 -61.00 -14.84 -13.50
N ASN A 188 -60.67 -15.68 -12.52
CA ASN A 188 -61.55 -16.78 -12.12
C ASN A 188 -62.78 -16.31 -11.33
N ALA A 189 -62.69 -15.20 -10.61
CA ALA A 189 -63.84 -14.60 -9.93
C ALA A 189 -64.84 -13.91 -10.88
N SER A 190 -64.38 -13.45 -12.05
CA SER A 190 -65.24 -12.78 -13.04
C SER A 190 -65.95 -13.73 -14.01
N ALA A 191 -65.64 -15.03 -13.98
CA ALA A 191 -66.28 -16.05 -14.81
C ALA A 191 -67.42 -16.80 -14.09
N MET A 192 -67.77 -16.36 -12.87
CA MET A 192 -68.74 -17.02 -11.98
C MET A 192 -70.01 -16.21 -11.72
N PHE A 193 -70.24 -15.14 -12.50
CA PHE A 193 -71.48 -14.36 -12.52
C PHE A 193 -71.98 -14.21 -13.95
#